data_AF-A0A0G2I0Z4-F1
#
_entry.id   AF-A0A0G2I0Z4-F1
#
_cell.length_a   1.000
_cell.length_b   1.000
_cell.length_c   1.000
_cell.angle_alpha   90.00
_cell.angle_beta   90.00
_cell.angle_gamma   90.00
#
_symmetry.space_group_name_H-M   'P 1'
#
loop_
_entity.id
_entity.type
_entity.pdbx_description
1 polymer ?
#
loop_
_entity_poly.entity_id
_entity_poly.type
_entity_poly.pdbx_seq_one_letter_code
_entity_poly.pdbx_strand_id
1 'polypeptide(L)'
;MGTSRVFSHFSGDFPLANLNCKNTSEYYPIMLLAKAFVMFLTRWESRDLDRSHVSEDLLREKIPVILLDILLKILNSQEDDGSWNHQQEPTAYATLALAALRRLPWVEPLAPEIQSRVSRGSDYLLGSKDRWMQGAHIWIEKIAYSSSNLSLTYCLAATKSAGSVESVPYLGQEVSSLLFSSPKMIRSFHKFFSALPAFAKEPYWRLELWILQAFQFSSRLGRSGLDILTRKNTGEGKYLAYIPFTWISISNGSRRISLSSQWGMMVCSLLNFQIDEFIEFSVAQEYNKSIGHLKTVARRLCTPQILSVAVSSMQKSDSKKSLNGNHNGEQIGNGDQNSPDSKGDEATHEAEDKLSQFVNHFLRHPSVVQSPTWMQSWLAQQLQRCLQAHLTHLEDCQEFAGPSPQGNDQATKPWTYFDWVHSTPADSTTAKFSFVFYLCLALGEGGDKLLGDSDKKGASYFPRYVAEDMCAHLSAMCRQQNDYGSLARDRAEGNLNSADFSDLYLGVIDAEADKDARAAKKMLLDVAAYEHACLENAMAELGRYLDQGVMDAIRVLIEVTDLYGQIYIVRDLNVKV
;
A
#
# COMPACT_ATOMS: atom_id res chain seq x y z
N MET A 1 41.32 2.97 2.33
CA MET A 1 40.81 4.16 1.60
C MET A 1 40.09 3.68 0.36
N GLY A 2 38.80 4.05 0.22
CA GLY A 2 38.04 3.98 -1.03
C GLY A 2 37.48 2.60 -1.44
N THR A 3 36.30 2.22 -0.93
CA THR A 3 35.29 1.35 -1.58
C THR A 3 34.10 1.16 -0.62
N SER A 4 33.25 2.19 -0.47
CA SER A 4 31.98 2.07 0.28
C SER A 4 30.86 2.96 -0.31
N ARG A 5 30.87 3.17 -1.63
CA ARG A 5 29.82 3.91 -2.34
C ARG A 5 29.58 3.31 -3.73
N VAL A 6 28.93 2.16 -3.79
CA VAL A 6 28.35 1.64 -5.05
C VAL A 6 26.96 1.00 -4.85
N PHE A 7 26.53 0.64 -3.64
CA PHE A 7 25.28 -0.12 -3.45
C PHE A 7 24.06 0.67 -2.93
N SER A 8 24.12 2.01 -2.85
CA SER A 8 22.98 2.85 -2.43
C SER A 8 22.05 3.30 -3.57
N HIS A 9 22.18 2.74 -4.78
CA HIS A 9 21.35 3.06 -5.95
C HIS A 9 20.77 1.81 -6.60
N PHE A 10 20.05 1.00 -5.82
CA PHE A 10 19.09 0.01 -6.34
C PHE A 10 17.64 0.39 -6.00
N SER A 11 17.36 1.68 -5.98
CA SER A 11 16.02 2.27 -6.08
C SER A 11 15.67 2.47 -7.55
N GLY A 12 15.73 1.40 -8.32
CA GLY A 12 15.31 1.37 -9.72
C GLY A 12 14.12 0.46 -9.83
N ASP A 13 12.99 0.99 -10.25
CA ASP A 13 11.95 0.20 -10.88
C ASP A 13 12.64 -0.80 -11.82
N PHE A 14 12.24 -2.07 -11.77
CA PHE A 14 12.41 -2.95 -12.92
C PHE A 14 11.14 -2.78 -13.76
N PRO A 15 11.04 -1.75 -14.63
CA PRO A 15 10.01 -1.79 -15.63
C PRO A 15 10.43 -2.94 -16.56
N LEU A 16 9.61 -3.99 -16.59
CA LEU A 16 9.67 -5.00 -17.66
C LEU A 16 9.71 -4.33 -19.05
N ALA A 17 9.27 -3.07 -19.17
CA ALA A 17 9.37 -2.24 -20.36
C ALA A 17 10.81 -2.04 -20.89
N ASN A 18 11.86 -1.98 -20.04
CA ASN A 18 13.25 -1.77 -20.51
C ASN A 18 13.99 -3.07 -20.90
N LEU A 19 13.45 -4.24 -20.57
CA LEU A 19 13.97 -5.53 -21.08
C LEU A 19 13.52 -5.81 -22.53
N ASN A 20 12.58 -5.02 -23.05
CA ASN A 20 11.94 -5.23 -24.36
C ASN A 20 12.66 -4.57 -25.54
N CYS A 21 13.93 -4.18 -25.40
CA CYS A 21 14.65 -3.50 -26.50
C CYS A 21 15.01 -4.42 -27.69
N LYS A 22 14.82 -5.74 -27.55
CA LYS A 22 15.17 -6.74 -28.59
C LYS A 22 14.01 -7.63 -29.03
N ASN A 23 12.86 -7.58 -28.34
CA ASN A 23 11.66 -8.33 -28.70
C ASN A 23 10.44 -7.49 -28.30
N THR A 24 9.42 -7.42 -29.15
CA THR A 24 8.17 -6.68 -28.90
C THR A 24 7.20 -7.48 -28.02
N SER A 25 7.32 -8.81 -28.00
CA SER A 25 6.54 -9.67 -27.12
C SER A 25 7.12 -9.65 -25.70
N GLU A 26 6.31 -9.22 -24.74
CA GLU A 26 6.68 -9.23 -23.32
C GLU A 26 6.91 -10.64 -22.75
N TYR A 27 6.34 -11.68 -23.38
CA TYR A 27 6.50 -13.06 -22.91
C TYR A 27 7.92 -13.58 -23.10
N TYR A 28 8.67 -13.02 -24.05
CA TYR A 28 10.07 -13.41 -24.27
C TYR A 28 10.98 -13.08 -23.07
N PRO A 29 11.10 -11.80 -22.62
CA PRO A 29 11.88 -11.49 -21.43
C PRO A 29 11.28 -12.11 -20.16
N ILE A 30 9.95 -12.24 -20.04
CA ILE A 30 9.31 -12.93 -18.93
C ILE A 30 9.78 -14.39 -18.83
N MET A 31 9.78 -15.12 -19.96
CA MET A 31 10.26 -16.49 -20.02
C MET A 31 11.74 -16.58 -19.64
N LEU A 32 12.58 -15.68 -20.16
CA LEU A 32 14.01 -15.67 -19.81
C LEU A 32 14.22 -15.44 -18.32
N LEU A 33 13.51 -14.47 -17.73
CA LEU A 33 13.63 -14.12 -16.33
C LEU A 33 13.17 -15.26 -15.42
N ALA A 34 12.01 -15.85 -15.72
CA ALA A 34 11.49 -17.01 -14.99
C ALA A 34 12.47 -18.18 -15.03
N LYS A 35 12.97 -18.54 -16.22
CA LYS A 35 13.94 -19.63 -16.38
C LYS A 35 15.27 -19.32 -15.69
N ALA A 36 15.77 -18.10 -15.82
CA ALA A 36 17.02 -17.68 -15.19
C ALA A 36 16.94 -17.75 -13.66
N PHE A 37 15.86 -17.24 -13.06
CA PHE A 37 15.68 -17.30 -11.62
C PHE A 37 15.39 -18.70 -11.09
N VAL A 38 14.61 -19.52 -11.77
CA VAL A 38 14.43 -20.93 -11.39
C VAL A 38 15.76 -21.69 -11.49
N MET A 39 16.56 -21.44 -12.53
CA MET A 39 17.90 -22.04 -12.68
C MET A 39 18.87 -21.53 -11.60
N PHE A 40 18.80 -20.25 -11.25
CA PHE A 40 19.57 -19.66 -10.16
C PHE A 40 19.25 -20.34 -8.83
N LEU A 41 17.96 -20.47 -8.48
CA LEU A 41 17.52 -21.16 -7.27
C LEU A 41 17.95 -22.64 -7.26
N THR A 42 17.87 -23.31 -8.41
CA THR A 42 18.36 -24.69 -8.57
C THR A 42 19.86 -24.78 -8.21
N ARG A 43 20.69 -23.90 -8.76
CA ARG A 43 22.14 -23.90 -8.50
C ARG A 43 22.51 -23.47 -7.08
N TRP A 44 21.74 -22.54 -6.50
CA TRP A 44 21.91 -22.11 -5.11
C TRP A 44 21.65 -23.26 -4.14
N GLU A 45 20.57 -24.01 -4.36
CA GLU A 45 20.21 -25.20 -3.58
C GLU A 45 21.27 -26.30 -3.72
N SER A 46 21.73 -26.58 -4.95
CA SER A 46 22.80 -27.55 -5.22
C SER A 46 24.17 -27.14 -4.67
N ARG A 47 24.32 -25.93 -4.11
CA ARG A 47 25.59 -25.34 -3.65
C ARG A 47 26.62 -25.10 -4.77
N ASP A 48 26.15 -24.96 -6.01
CA ASP A 48 26.99 -24.60 -7.16
C ASP A 48 27.32 -23.10 -7.19
N LEU A 49 26.64 -22.30 -6.36
CA LEU A 49 26.88 -20.87 -6.20
C LEU A 49 27.53 -20.58 -4.84
N ASP A 50 28.50 -19.66 -4.84
CA ASP A 50 29.07 -19.14 -3.60
C ASP A 50 28.03 -18.29 -2.85
N ARG A 51 27.54 -18.83 -1.72
CA ARG A 51 26.50 -18.19 -0.90
C ARG A 51 26.93 -16.87 -0.30
N SER A 52 28.23 -16.66 -0.08
CA SER A 52 28.74 -15.40 0.48
C SER A 52 28.54 -14.20 -0.45
N HIS A 53 28.41 -14.46 -1.76
CA HIS A 53 28.18 -13.44 -2.78
C HIS A 53 26.70 -13.27 -3.14
N VAL A 54 25.81 -14.07 -2.58
CA VAL A 54 24.37 -13.97 -2.86
C VAL A 54 23.69 -13.13 -1.77
N SER A 55 23.06 -12.03 -2.18
CA SER A 55 22.31 -11.18 -1.27
C SER A 55 21.04 -11.89 -0.75
N GLU A 56 20.84 -11.88 0.57
CA GLU A 56 19.62 -12.39 1.20
C GLU A 56 18.37 -11.61 0.77
N ASP A 57 18.48 -10.29 0.53
CA ASP A 57 17.40 -9.47 -0.02
C ASP A 57 16.99 -9.95 -1.42
N LEU A 58 17.98 -10.28 -2.26
CA LEU A 58 17.71 -10.83 -3.59
C LEU A 58 17.01 -12.19 -3.51
N LEU A 59 17.51 -13.10 -2.67
CA LEU A 59 16.99 -14.47 -2.51
C LEU A 59 15.61 -14.51 -1.87
N ARG A 60 15.43 -13.77 -0.77
CA ARG A 60 14.24 -13.87 0.06
C ARG A 60 13.18 -12.87 -0.31
N GLU A 61 13.50 -11.75 -0.94
CA GLU A 61 12.51 -10.67 -1.15
C GLU A 61 12.24 -10.43 -2.64
N LYS A 62 13.28 -10.32 -3.47
CA LYS A 62 13.11 -9.96 -4.88
C LYS A 62 12.70 -11.13 -5.77
N ILE A 63 13.47 -12.22 -5.76
CA ILE A 63 13.23 -13.37 -6.63
C ILE A 63 11.84 -14.00 -6.40
N PRO A 64 11.41 -14.29 -5.15
CA PRO A 64 10.08 -14.86 -4.91
C PRO A 64 8.95 -14.00 -5.45
N VAL A 65 8.97 -12.70 -5.16
CA VAL A 65 7.93 -11.77 -5.59
C VAL A 65 7.86 -11.70 -7.11
N ILE A 66 9.01 -11.60 -7.79
CA ILE A 66 9.05 -11.53 -9.26
C ILE A 66 8.53 -12.82 -9.89
N LEU A 67 8.89 -13.99 -9.35
CA LEU A 67 8.44 -15.28 -9.87
C LEU A 67 6.91 -15.47 -9.71
N LEU A 68 6.36 -15.09 -8.56
CA LEU A 68 4.90 -15.14 -8.33
C LEU A 68 4.14 -14.12 -9.20
N ASP A 69 4.73 -12.93 -9.40
CA ASP A 69 4.13 -11.90 -10.26
C ASP A 69 4.13 -12.32 -11.74
N ILE A 70 5.22 -12.93 -12.21
CA ILE A 70 5.28 -13.55 -13.54
C ILE A 70 4.21 -14.64 -13.67
N LEU A 71 4.09 -15.52 -12.67
CA LEU A 71 3.10 -16.58 -12.68
C LEU A 71 1.68 -16.01 -12.83
N LEU A 72 1.33 -15.03 -11.99
CA LEU A 72 0.03 -14.37 -12.01
C LEU A 72 -0.26 -13.74 -13.37
N LYS A 73 0.73 -13.04 -13.95
CA LYS A 73 0.62 -12.41 -15.26
C LYS A 73 0.36 -13.42 -16.38
N ILE A 74 1.11 -14.53 -16.41
CA ILE A 74 0.94 -15.55 -17.45
C ILE A 74 -0.41 -16.26 -17.31
N LEU A 75 -0.80 -16.65 -16.09
CA LEU A 75 -2.08 -17.34 -15.85
C LEU A 75 -3.29 -16.46 -16.23
N ASN A 76 -3.22 -15.15 -15.95
CA ASN A 76 -4.29 -14.20 -16.25
C ASN A 76 -4.44 -13.83 -17.74
N SER A 77 -3.41 -14.06 -18.56
CA SER A 77 -3.35 -13.57 -19.94
C SER A 77 -3.53 -14.67 -20.99
N GLN A 78 -3.76 -15.93 -20.58
CA GLN A 78 -4.06 -16.97 -21.53
C GLN A 78 -5.47 -16.80 -22.09
N GLU A 79 -5.55 -16.72 -23.41
CA GLU A 79 -6.79 -16.59 -24.17
C GLU A 79 -7.63 -17.88 -24.10
N ASP A 80 -8.90 -17.81 -24.51
CA ASP A 80 -9.82 -18.96 -24.49
C ASP A 80 -9.35 -20.10 -25.41
N ASP A 81 -8.68 -19.79 -26.52
CA ASP A 81 -8.08 -20.77 -27.43
C ASP A 81 -6.81 -21.45 -26.88
N GLY A 82 -6.36 -21.07 -25.68
CA GLY A 82 -5.16 -21.59 -25.02
C GLY A 82 -3.87 -20.87 -25.42
N SER A 83 -3.93 -19.92 -26.35
CA SER A 83 -2.77 -19.15 -26.78
C SER A 83 -2.45 -18.00 -25.83
N TRP A 84 -1.28 -17.41 -26.04
CA TRP A 84 -0.99 -16.05 -25.62
C TRP A 84 -0.85 -15.19 -26.88
N ASN A 85 -1.63 -14.11 -26.96
CA ASN A 85 -1.71 -13.17 -28.10
C ASN A 85 -2.05 -13.83 -29.46
N HIS A 86 -2.72 -15.00 -29.49
CA HIS A 86 -3.04 -15.74 -30.73
C HIS A 86 -1.81 -16.04 -31.62
N GLN A 87 -0.61 -16.13 -31.03
CA GLN A 87 0.64 -16.32 -31.77
C GLN A 87 1.44 -17.51 -31.21
N GLN A 88 2.15 -18.22 -32.10
CA GLN A 88 2.93 -19.40 -31.76
C GLN A 88 4.12 -19.08 -30.83
N GLU A 89 4.95 -18.11 -31.21
CA GLU A 89 6.14 -17.72 -30.42
C GLU A 89 5.80 -17.27 -28.99
N PRO A 90 4.88 -16.29 -28.77
CA PRO A 90 4.43 -15.91 -27.43
C PRO A 90 3.85 -17.07 -26.62
N THR A 91 3.03 -17.92 -27.25
CA THR A 91 2.47 -19.11 -26.58
C THR A 91 3.56 -20.08 -26.14
N ALA A 92 4.58 -20.28 -26.98
CA ALA A 92 5.74 -21.10 -26.63
C ALA A 92 6.54 -20.50 -25.47
N TYR A 93 6.77 -19.18 -25.45
CA TYR A 93 7.44 -18.48 -24.35
C TYR A 93 6.69 -18.65 -23.02
N ALA A 94 5.39 -18.38 -23.00
CA ALA A 94 4.55 -18.52 -21.82
C ALA A 94 4.51 -19.97 -21.31
N THR A 95 4.35 -20.95 -22.21
CA THR A 95 4.36 -22.38 -21.87
C THR A 95 5.69 -22.81 -21.23
N LEU A 96 6.82 -22.37 -21.79
CA LEU A 96 8.15 -22.64 -21.23
C LEU A 96 8.38 -21.97 -19.87
N ALA A 97 7.84 -20.78 -19.68
CA ALA A 97 7.89 -20.07 -18.40
C ALA A 97 7.09 -20.82 -17.33
N LEU A 98 5.84 -21.22 -17.63
CA LEU A 98 5.02 -22.02 -16.72
C LEU A 98 5.67 -23.36 -16.36
N ALA A 99 6.26 -24.05 -17.33
CA ALA A 99 6.99 -25.29 -17.10
C ALA A 99 8.19 -25.09 -16.15
N ALA A 100 8.87 -23.95 -16.22
CA ALA A 100 9.94 -23.62 -15.27
C ALA A 100 9.39 -23.30 -13.88
N LEU A 101 8.34 -22.47 -13.79
CA LEU A 101 7.72 -22.04 -12.53
C LEU A 101 7.10 -23.21 -11.76
N ARG A 102 6.60 -24.23 -12.46
CA ARG A 102 6.03 -25.46 -11.88
C ARG A 102 7.00 -26.19 -10.94
N ARG A 103 8.30 -25.96 -11.07
CA ARG A 103 9.34 -26.55 -10.22
C ARG A 103 9.42 -25.91 -8.84
N LEU A 104 8.78 -24.76 -8.62
CA LEU A 104 8.90 -24.08 -7.34
C LEU A 104 7.97 -24.73 -6.30
N PRO A 105 8.46 -25.04 -5.08
CA PRO A 105 7.67 -25.76 -4.08
C PRO A 105 6.45 -24.97 -3.60
N TRP A 106 6.56 -23.64 -3.52
CA TRP A 106 5.50 -22.75 -3.03
C TRP A 106 4.27 -22.63 -3.96
N VAL A 107 4.33 -23.13 -5.20
CA VAL A 107 3.21 -23.12 -6.16
C VAL A 107 2.57 -24.50 -6.29
N GLU A 108 2.93 -25.45 -5.43
CA GLU A 108 2.32 -26.77 -5.38
C GLU A 108 0.77 -26.72 -5.34
N PRO A 109 0.13 -25.87 -4.53
CA PRO A 109 -1.33 -25.77 -4.53
C PRO A 109 -1.92 -25.34 -5.88
N LEU A 110 -1.14 -24.60 -6.68
CA LEU A 110 -1.52 -24.11 -8.00
C LEU A 110 -1.15 -25.08 -9.13
N ALA A 111 -0.56 -26.24 -8.83
CA ALA A 111 -0.11 -27.21 -9.82
C ALA A 111 -1.21 -27.63 -10.82
N PRO A 112 -2.47 -27.90 -10.41
CA PRO A 112 -3.53 -28.24 -11.35
C PRO A 112 -3.82 -27.13 -12.36
N GLU A 113 -3.84 -25.87 -11.90
CA GLU A 113 -4.08 -24.72 -12.77
C GLU A 113 -2.90 -24.53 -13.74
N ILE A 114 -1.66 -24.53 -13.24
CA ILE A 114 -0.45 -24.42 -14.08
C ILE A 114 -0.44 -25.50 -15.16
N GLN A 115 -0.76 -26.74 -14.78
CA GLN A 115 -0.80 -27.85 -15.71
C GLN A 115 -1.90 -27.70 -16.76
N SER A 116 -3.11 -27.28 -16.36
CA SER A 116 -4.21 -27.02 -17.29
C SER A 116 -3.79 -25.98 -18.33
N ARG A 117 -3.17 -24.88 -17.90
CA ARG A 117 -2.70 -23.81 -18.79
C ARG A 117 -1.60 -24.28 -19.74
N VAL A 118 -0.62 -25.04 -19.24
CA VAL A 118 0.44 -25.65 -20.06
C VAL A 118 -0.14 -26.59 -21.11
N SER A 119 -1.14 -27.41 -20.74
CA SER A 119 -1.78 -28.36 -21.66
C SER A 119 -2.51 -27.62 -22.78
N ARG A 120 -3.34 -26.62 -22.44
CA ARG A 120 -4.04 -25.78 -23.43
C ARG A 120 -3.08 -25.04 -24.36
N GLY A 121 -1.98 -24.50 -23.83
CA GLY A 121 -0.93 -23.86 -24.64
C GLY A 121 -0.26 -24.84 -25.60
N SER A 122 0.00 -26.06 -25.13
CA SER A 122 0.54 -27.14 -25.97
C SER A 122 -0.45 -27.55 -27.07
N ASP A 123 -1.74 -27.69 -26.74
CA ASP A 123 -2.78 -28.04 -27.71
C ASP A 123 -2.91 -26.98 -28.81
N TYR A 124 -2.89 -25.70 -28.45
CA TYR A 124 -2.85 -24.59 -29.42
C TYR A 124 -1.63 -24.68 -30.36
N LEU A 125 -0.44 -24.93 -29.79
CA LEU A 125 0.78 -25.08 -30.58
C LEU A 125 0.73 -26.28 -31.52
N LEU A 126 0.25 -27.43 -31.04
CA LEU A 126 0.13 -28.65 -31.85
C LEU A 126 -0.92 -28.49 -32.96
N GLY A 127 -2.04 -27.82 -32.67
CA GLY A 127 -3.06 -27.47 -33.64
C GLY A 127 -2.60 -26.44 -34.70
N SER A 128 -1.48 -25.77 -34.48
CA SER A 128 -0.87 -24.80 -35.40
C SER A 128 0.53 -25.21 -35.89
N LYS A 129 0.81 -26.52 -35.89
CA LYS A 129 2.13 -27.07 -36.23
C LYS A 129 2.65 -26.69 -37.62
N ASP A 130 1.75 -26.59 -38.59
CA ASP A 130 2.03 -26.14 -39.96
C ASP A 130 2.56 -24.69 -40.00
N ARG A 131 2.23 -23.87 -38.99
CA ARG A 131 2.65 -22.47 -38.87
C ARG A 131 3.91 -22.27 -38.04
N TRP A 132 4.55 -23.30 -37.49
CA TRP A 132 5.73 -23.14 -36.62
C TRP A 132 6.92 -22.47 -37.29
N MET A 133 7.06 -22.59 -38.62
CA MET A 133 8.11 -21.91 -39.38
C MET A 133 7.71 -20.49 -39.83
N GLN A 134 6.49 -20.05 -39.53
CA GLN A 134 6.01 -18.70 -39.81
C GLN A 134 6.30 -17.82 -38.59
N GLY A 135 7.57 -17.45 -38.41
CA GLY A 135 8.00 -16.63 -37.28
C GLY A 135 7.24 -15.30 -37.22
N ALA A 136 6.97 -14.82 -36.00
CA ALA A 136 6.30 -13.55 -35.81
C ALA A 136 7.29 -12.39 -35.98
N HIS A 137 6.83 -11.24 -36.51
CA HIS A 137 7.64 -10.01 -36.62
C HIS A 137 7.82 -9.32 -35.26
N ILE A 138 8.38 -10.06 -34.31
CA ILE A 138 8.50 -9.63 -32.92
C ILE A 138 9.93 -9.30 -32.51
N TRP A 139 10.95 -9.64 -33.30
CA TRP A 139 12.34 -9.37 -32.97
C TRP A 139 12.75 -7.97 -33.42
N ILE A 140 13.54 -7.26 -32.61
CA ILE A 140 13.92 -5.87 -32.88
C ILE A 140 15.42 -5.81 -33.23
N GLU A 141 15.73 -5.26 -34.40
CA GLU A 141 17.07 -4.79 -34.76
C GLU A 141 16.96 -3.34 -35.27
N LYS A 142 17.31 -3.05 -36.53
CA LYS A 142 16.99 -1.74 -37.15
C LYS A 142 15.49 -1.57 -37.40
N ILE A 143 14.82 -2.69 -37.70
CA ILE A 143 13.37 -2.81 -37.89
C ILE A 143 12.88 -4.10 -37.21
N ALA A 144 11.56 -4.25 -37.08
CA ALA A 144 10.97 -5.49 -36.60
C ALA A 144 11.12 -6.61 -37.63
N TYR A 145 11.68 -7.75 -37.23
CA TYR A 145 11.91 -8.92 -38.08
C TYR A 145 11.39 -10.21 -37.42
N SER A 146 11.26 -11.26 -38.23
CA SER A 146 10.85 -12.60 -37.82
C SER A 146 11.99 -13.60 -38.01
N SER A 147 12.01 -14.67 -37.22
CA SER A 147 12.95 -15.78 -37.41
C SER A 147 12.25 -17.13 -37.35
N SER A 148 12.08 -17.77 -38.50
CA SER A 148 11.46 -19.10 -38.63
C SER A 148 12.15 -20.16 -37.77
N ASN A 149 13.48 -20.12 -37.71
CA ASN A 149 14.26 -21.09 -36.91
C ASN A 149 14.02 -20.89 -35.41
N LEU A 150 13.95 -19.64 -34.94
CA LEU A 150 13.65 -19.36 -33.53
C LEU A 150 12.23 -19.80 -33.19
N SER A 151 11.26 -19.41 -34.02
CA SER A 151 9.86 -19.84 -33.87
C SER A 151 9.72 -21.36 -33.74
N LEU A 152 10.29 -22.10 -34.71
CA LEU A 152 10.28 -23.56 -34.71
C LEU A 152 10.93 -24.13 -33.44
N THR A 153 12.09 -23.59 -33.04
CA THR A 153 12.84 -24.04 -31.86
C THR A 153 12.04 -23.86 -30.58
N TYR A 154 11.41 -22.69 -30.39
CA TYR A 154 10.61 -22.42 -29.21
C TYR A 154 9.34 -23.26 -29.16
N CYS A 155 8.64 -23.43 -30.29
CA CYS A 155 7.45 -24.29 -30.35
C CYS A 155 7.77 -25.76 -30.05
N LEU A 156 8.88 -26.28 -30.59
CA LEU A 156 9.37 -27.62 -30.29
C LEU A 156 9.75 -27.77 -28.81
N ALA A 157 10.46 -26.80 -28.25
CA ALA A 157 10.85 -26.83 -26.84
C ALA A 157 9.62 -26.79 -25.92
N ALA A 158 8.66 -25.91 -26.21
CA ALA A 158 7.44 -25.76 -25.42
C ALA A 158 6.60 -27.05 -25.41
N THR A 159 6.33 -27.63 -26.58
CA THR A 159 5.56 -28.88 -26.69
C THR A 159 6.27 -30.06 -26.02
N LYS A 160 7.60 -30.15 -26.12
CA LYS A 160 8.39 -31.16 -25.40
C LYS A 160 8.33 -30.96 -23.88
N SER A 161 8.48 -29.72 -23.41
CA SER A 161 8.41 -29.41 -21.97
C SER A 161 7.02 -29.69 -21.40
N ALA A 162 5.96 -29.36 -22.13
CA ALA A 162 4.58 -29.61 -21.72
C ALA A 162 4.32 -31.10 -21.42
N GLY A 163 4.81 -32.01 -22.28
CA GLY A 163 4.67 -33.46 -22.08
C GLY A 163 5.41 -34.02 -20.84
N SER A 164 6.31 -33.24 -20.23
CA SER A 164 7.07 -33.65 -19.03
C SER A 164 6.65 -32.93 -17.74
N VAL A 165 5.74 -31.96 -17.81
CA VAL A 165 5.50 -30.98 -16.74
C VAL A 165 5.06 -31.60 -15.41
N GLU A 166 4.29 -32.69 -15.45
CA GLU A 166 3.85 -33.43 -14.27
C GLU A 166 4.99 -34.18 -13.57
N SER A 167 5.96 -34.66 -14.37
CA SER A 167 7.05 -35.50 -13.89
C SER A 167 8.23 -34.72 -13.31
N VAL A 168 8.22 -33.38 -13.43
CA VAL A 168 9.34 -32.57 -12.96
C VAL A 168 9.25 -32.40 -11.43
N PRO A 169 10.26 -32.83 -10.66
CA PRO A 169 10.25 -32.67 -9.22
C PRO A 169 10.33 -31.19 -8.84
N TYR A 170 9.72 -30.86 -7.70
CA TYR A 170 9.91 -29.57 -7.07
C TYR A 170 11.37 -29.39 -6.63
N LEU A 171 11.81 -28.13 -6.54
CA LEU A 171 13.01 -27.77 -5.80
C LEU A 171 12.83 -28.13 -4.32
N GLY A 172 13.94 -28.39 -3.64
CA GLY A 172 13.95 -28.95 -2.30
C GLY A 172 13.74 -27.94 -1.18
N GLN A 173 14.14 -28.36 0.02
CA GLN A 173 13.76 -27.73 1.28
C GLN A 173 14.32 -26.32 1.45
N GLU A 174 15.52 -26.03 0.93
CA GLU A 174 16.12 -24.71 1.08
C GLU A 174 15.31 -23.66 0.31
N VAL A 175 14.88 -23.98 -0.92
CA VAL A 175 13.99 -23.10 -1.71
C VAL A 175 12.62 -23.02 -1.06
N SER A 176 12.08 -24.13 -0.54
CA SER A 176 10.82 -24.13 0.20
C SER A 176 10.84 -23.19 1.41
N SER A 177 12.00 -23.01 2.06
CA SER A 177 12.14 -22.12 3.22
C SER A 177 12.16 -20.62 2.88
N LEU A 178 12.27 -20.26 1.59
CA LEU A 178 12.30 -18.85 1.17
C LEU A 178 10.94 -18.16 1.32
N LEU A 179 9.84 -18.91 1.17
CA LEU A 179 8.49 -18.40 1.40
C LEU A 179 7.76 -19.35 2.34
N PHE A 180 7.75 -18.98 3.61
CA PHE A 180 6.99 -19.70 4.62
C PHE A 180 5.52 -19.33 4.50
N SER A 181 4.67 -20.31 4.22
CA SER A 181 3.22 -20.16 4.29
C SER A 181 2.62 -21.33 5.07
N SER A 182 1.77 -21.04 6.05
CA SER A 182 1.04 -22.07 6.76
C SER A 182 -0.21 -22.45 5.95
N PRO A 183 -0.42 -23.72 5.57
CA PRO A 183 -1.63 -24.13 4.86
C PRO A 183 -2.92 -23.80 5.63
N LYS A 184 -2.86 -23.80 6.97
CA LYS A 184 -3.97 -23.38 7.83
C LYS A 184 -4.27 -21.88 7.65
N MET A 185 -3.23 -21.05 7.58
CA MET A 185 -3.35 -19.62 7.38
C MET A 185 -3.89 -19.30 5.98
N ILE A 186 -3.36 -19.96 4.93
CA ILE A 186 -3.88 -19.83 3.55
C ILE A 186 -5.38 -20.15 3.51
N ARG A 187 -5.79 -21.29 4.05
CA ARG A 187 -7.22 -21.69 4.08
C ARG A 187 -8.09 -20.70 4.85
N SER A 188 -7.59 -20.17 5.96
CA SER A 188 -8.31 -19.16 6.74
C SER A 188 -8.48 -17.85 5.95
N PHE A 189 -7.42 -17.38 5.30
CA PHE A 189 -7.44 -16.18 4.47
C PHE A 189 -8.37 -16.37 3.27
N HIS A 190 -8.25 -17.49 2.57
CA HIS A 190 -9.14 -17.83 1.47
C HIS A 190 -10.61 -17.81 1.90
N LYS A 191 -10.95 -18.51 3.00
CA LYS A 191 -12.33 -18.55 3.52
C LYS A 191 -12.85 -17.15 3.86
N PHE A 192 -12.01 -16.31 4.45
CA PHE A 192 -12.39 -14.95 4.80
C PHE A 192 -12.60 -14.08 3.55
N PHE A 193 -11.61 -14.00 2.66
CA PHE A 193 -11.67 -13.11 1.52
C PHE A 193 -12.69 -13.54 0.47
N SER A 194 -12.87 -14.84 0.22
CA SER A 194 -13.92 -15.33 -0.69
C SER A 194 -15.35 -14.99 -0.25
N ALA A 195 -15.56 -14.64 1.02
CA ALA A 195 -16.86 -14.19 1.52
C ALA A 195 -17.09 -12.68 1.31
N LEU A 196 -16.06 -11.90 0.98
CA LEU A 196 -16.21 -10.47 0.72
C LEU A 196 -16.76 -10.23 -0.70
N PRO A 197 -17.64 -9.23 -0.88
CA PRO A 197 -18.21 -8.88 -2.18
C PRO A 197 -17.16 -8.70 -3.29
N ALA A 198 -16.03 -8.04 -2.97
CA ALA A 198 -14.93 -7.80 -3.91
C ALA A 198 -14.34 -9.08 -4.53
N PHE A 199 -14.45 -10.22 -3.85
CA PHE A 199 -13.81 -11.47 -4.27
C PHE A 199 -14.78 -12.64 -4.49
N ALA A 200 -16.10 -12.39 -4.38
CA ALA A 200 -17.11 -13.44 -4.43
C ALA A 200 -17.12 -14.25 -5.75
N LYS A 201 -16.59 -13.66 -6.85
CA LYS A 201 -16.51 -14.28 -8.17
C LYS A 201 -15.09 -14.69 -8.57
N GLU A 202 -14.12 -14.47 -7.70
CA GLU A 202 -12.72 -14.74 -8.04
C GLU A 202 -12.43 -16.25 -8.01
N PRO A 203 -11.67 -16.78 -9.00
CA PRO A 203 -11.34 -18.19 -9.02
C PRO A 203 -10.38 -18.52 -7.88
N TYR A 204 -10.55 -19.73 -7.32
CA TYR A 204 -9.79 -20.22 -6.16
C TYR A 204 -8.27 -20.04 -6.32
N TRP A 205 -7.72 -20.42 -7.49
CA TRP A 205 -6.29 -20.34 -7.77
C TRP A 205 -5.74 -18.92 -7.66
N ARG A 206 -6.54 -17.90 -8.01
CA ARG A 206 -6.11 -16.50 -8.04
C ARG A 206 -6.04 -15.93 -6.63
N LEU A 207 -7.05 -16.20 -5.81
CA LEU A 207 -7.03 -15.86 -4.39
C LEU A 207 -5.84 -16.50 -3.69
N GLU A 208 -5.58 -17.78 -3.96
CA GLU A 208 -4.45 -18.50 -3.36
C GLU A 208 -3.10 -17.90 -3.78
N LEU A 209 -2.95 -17.54 -5.06
CA LEU A 209 -1.74 -16.89 -5.56
C LEU A 209 -1.52 -15.50 -4.94
N TRP A 210 -2.57 -14.68 -4.80
CA TRP A 210 -2.47 -13.39 -4.12
C TRP A 210 -2.12 -13.54 -2.63
N ILE A 211 -2.67 -14.54 -1.94
CA ILE A 211 -2.32 -14.83 -0.54
C ILE A 211 -0.84 -15.23 -0.41
N LEU A 212 -0.34 -16.09 -1.30
CA LEU A 212 1.06 -16.50 -1.33
C LEU A 212 1.99 -15.29 -1.55
N GLN A 213 1.65 -14.43 -2.51
CA GLN A 213 2.41 -13.21 -2.78
C GLN A 213 2.34 -12.24 -1.59
N ALA A 214 1.19 -12.11 -0.93
CA ALA A 214 1.00 -11.26 0.24
C ALA A 214 1.87 -11.65 1.44
N PHE A 215 2.00 -12.95 1.74
CA PHE A 215 2.83 -13.40 2.86
C PHE A 215 4.31 -13.06 2.71
N GLN A 216 4.78 -12.96 1.47
CA GLN A 216 6.14 -12.52 1.19
C GLN A 216 6.39 -11.08 1.67
N PHE A 217 5.41 -10.20 1.47
CA PHE A 217 5.46 -8.82 1.94
C PHE A 217 5.15 -8.68 3.42
N SER A 218 4.31 -9.55 4.01
CA SER A 218 4.04 -9.53 5.45
C SER A 218 5.31 -9.77 6.27
N SER A 219 6.16 -10.72 5.86
CA SER A 219 7.46 -10.95 6.49
C SER A 219 8.36 -9.72 6.42
N ARG A 220 8.35 -9.05 5.26
CA ARG A 220 9.13 -7.84 5.02
C ARG A 220 8.62 -6.67 5.86
N LEU A 221 7.30 -6.45 5.93
CA LEU A 221 6.67 -5.43 6.78
C LEU A 221 6.99 -5.64 8.25
N GLY A 222 6.88 -6.87 8.74
CA GLY A 222 7.21 -7.20 10.14
C GLY A 222 8.67 -6.91 10.49
N ARG A 223 9.60 -7.17 9.56
CA ARG A 223 11.04 -6.84 9.72
C ARG A 223 11.35 -5.37 9.50
N SER A 224 10.59 -4.71 8.62
CA SER A 224 10.73 -3.29 8.31
C SER A 224 10.10 -2.41 9.37
N GLY A 225 9.55 -2.99 10.46
CA GLY A 225 8.88 -2.31 11.57
C GLY A 225 9.58 -1.01 11.85
N LEU A 226 9.04 0.05 11.25
CA LEU A 226 9.70 1.33 11.26
C LEU A 226 9.66 1.75 12.72
N ASP A 227 10.82 1.94 13.35
CA ASP A 227 10.93 2.30 14.77
C ASP A 227 10.32 3.69 15.09
N ILE A 228 9.50 4.23 14.18
CA ILE A 228 8.83 5.53 14.21
C ILE A 228 7.75 5.56 15.30
N LEU A 229 6.89 4.53 15.37
CA LEU A 229 5.73 4.48 16.28
C LEU A 229 5.66 3.13 17.01
N THR A 230 6.76 2.72 17.64
CA THR A 230 6.86 1.41 18.30
C THR A 230 5.94 1.26 19.51
N ARG A 231 5.35 0.06 19.62
CA ARG A 231 4.50 -0.37 20.75
C ARG A 231 5.34 -0.65 21.99
N LYS A 232 4.88 -0.20 23.17
CA LYS A 232 5.40 -0.68 24.47
C LYS A 232 4.61 -1.89 25.03
N ASN A 233 3.35 -2.12 24.62
CA ASN A 233 2.53 -3.27 25.08
C ASN A 233 1.30 -3.50 24.17
N THR A 234 1.14 -4.70 23.60
CA THR A 234 -0.10 -5.44 23.19
C THR A 234 -0.10 -6.11 21.80
N GLY A 235 -0.69 -7.32 21.80
CA GLY A 235 -1.34 -8.12 20.72
C GLY A 235 -0.72 -8.17 19.33
N GLU A 236 -0.24 -9.35 18.92
CA GLU A 236 0.19 -9.69 17.54
C GLU A 236 -0.54 -8.87 16.46
N GLY A 237 0.21 -8.11 15.65
CA GLY A 237 -0.32 -7.15 14.66
C GLY A 237 -1.23 -7.81 13.63
N LYS A 238 -2.53 -7.94 13.96
CA LYS A 238 -3.54 -8.64 13.14
C LYS A 238 -3.61 -8.08 11.73
N TYR A 239 -3.42 -6.76 11.55
CA TYR A 239 -3.46 -6.06 10.27
C TYR A 239 -2.24 -6.34 9.37
N LEU A 240 -1.09 -6.79 9.89
CA LEU A 240 0.13 -7.00 9.10
C LEU A 240 -0.03 -8.04 7.99
N ALA A 241 -0.96 -8.98 8.16
CA ALA A 241 -1.27 -9.99 7.16
C ALA A 241 -2.33 -9.51 6.13
N TYR A 242 -3.16 -8.53 6.48
CA TYR A 242 -4.18 -7.96 5.57
C TYR A 242 -3.59 -6.89 4.67
N ILE A 243 -2.65 -6.08 5.17
CA ILE A 243 -2.07 -4.96 4.41
C ILE A 243 -1.53 -5.43 3.05
N PRO A 244 -0.62 -6.40 2.95
CA PRO A 244 -0.14 -6.82 1.63
C PRO A 244 -1.21 -7.41 0.74
N PHE A 245 -2.14 -8.18 1.32
CA PHE A 245 -3.18 -8.84 0.54
C PHE A 245 -4.08 -7.82 -0.15
N THR A 246 -4.53 -6.78 0.56
CA THR A 246 -5.39 -5.73 -0.02
C THR A 246 -4.72 -5.06 -1.22
N TRP A 247 -3.46 -4.66 -1.08
CA TRP A 247 -2.70 -4.03 -2.17
C TRP A 247 -2.46 -4.97 -3.37
N ILE A 248 -2.07 -6.22 -3.12
CA ILE A 248 -1.73 -7.18 -4.18
C ILE A 248 -2.97 -7.63 -4.96
N SER A 249 -4.05 -7.95 -4.25
CA SER A 249 -5.28 -8.47 -4.86
C SER A 249 -5.94 -7.44 -5.76
N ILE A 250 -6.11 -6.20 -5.27
CA ILE A 250 -6.72 -5.10 -6.02
C ILE A 250 -5.84 -4.65 -7.19
N SER A 251 -4.51 -4.63 -7.01
CA SER A 251 -3.56 -4.31 -8.09
C SER A 251 -3.40 -5.44 -9.11
N ASN A 252 -3.91 -6.65 -8.78
CA ASN A 252 -3.70 -7.90 -9.49
C ASN A 252 -2.21 -8.16 -9.77
N GLY A 253 -1.42 -8.20 -8.70
CA GLY A 253 0.05 -8.20 -8.76
C GLY A 253 0.56 -6.83 -9.21
N SER A 254 1.57 -6.79 -10.08
CA SER A 254 2.16 -5.55 -10.61
C SER A 254 1.42 -4.93 -11.80
N ARG A 255 0.21 -5.43 -12.13
CA ARG A 255 -0.48 -5.07 -13.39
C ARG A 255 -0.99 -3.64 -13.41
N ARG A 256 -1.58 -3.16 -12.32
CA ARG A 256 -2.18 -1.81 -12.25
C ARG A 256 -1.26 -0.76 -11.65
N ILE A 257 -0.35 -1.17 -10.78
CA ILE A 257 0.71 -0.33 -10.21
C ILE A 257 1.97 -1.15 -9.96
N SER A 258 3.12 -0.47 -9.98
CA SER A 258 4.41 -1.12 -9.75
C SER A 258 4.52 -1.70 -8.33
N LEU A 259 5.38 -2.72 -8.18
CA LEU A 259 5.69 -3.30 -6.86
C LEU A 259 6.34 -2.28 -5.91
N SER A 260 7.02 -1.27 -6.44
CA SER A 260 7.62 -0.17 -5.66
C SER A 260 6.55 0.73 -5.06
N SER A 261 5.57 1.18 -5.85
CA SER A 261 4.44 1.97 -5.37
C SER A 261 3.56 1.17 -4.41
N GLN A 262 3.33 -0.12 -4.68
CA GLN A 262 2.64 -1.03 -3.74
C GLN A 262 3.36 -1.10 -2.41
N TRP A 263 4.68 -1.29 -2.41
CA TRP A 263 5.47 -1.33 -1.17
C TRP A 263 5.37 -0.02 -0.38
N GLY A 264 5.51 1.13 -1.05
CA GLY A 264 5.35 2.44 -0.43
C GLY A 264 3.99 2.60 0.24
N MET A 265 2.93 2.11 -0.41
CA MET A 265 1.58 2.15 0.15
C MET A 265 1.31 1.10 1.23
N MET A 266 1.94 -0.06 1.19
CA MET A 266 1.90 -1.03 2.30
C MET A 266 2.52 -0.44 3.56
N VAL A 267 3.65 0.27 3.42
CA VAL A 267 4.30 1.00 4.51
C VAL A 267 3.43 2.16 5.00
N CYS A 268 2.84 2.94 4.08
CA CYS A 268 1.86 3.98 4.43
C CYS A 268 0.70 3.41 5.25
N SER A 269 0.12 2.28 4.81
CA SER A 269 -1.00 1.63 5.49
C SER A 269 -0.60 1.19 6.91
N LEU A 270 0.59 0.61 7.07
CA LEU A 270 1.12 0.26 8.39
C LEU A 270 1.24 1.48 9.31
N LEU A 271 1.81 2.57 8.81
CA LEU A 271 1.96 3.81 9.56
C LEU A 271 0.61 4.45 9.90
N ASN A 272 -0.41 4.31 9.05
CA ASN A 272 -1.77 4.78 9.33
C ASN A 272 -2.38 4.07 10.55
N PHE A 273 -2.23 2.75 10.65
CA PHE A 273 -2.65 2.01 11.86
C PHE A 273 -1.85 2.45 13.10
N GLN A 274 -0.56 2.68 12.93
CA GLN A 274 0.30 3.03 14.06
C GLN A 274 0.06 4.46 14.57
N ILE A 275 -0.23 5.44 13.70
CA ILE A 275 -0.50 6.82 14.13
C ILE A 275 -1.84 6.93 14.84
N ASP A 276 -2.84 6.19 14.35
CA ASP A 276 -4.16 6.06 14.97
C ASP A 276 -4.01 5.51 16.40
N GLU A 277 -3.35 4.35 16.54
CA GLU A 277 -3.08 3.72 17.85
C GLU A 277 -2.24 4.63 18.77
N PHE A 278 -1.20 5.28 18.24
CA PHE A 278 -0.36 6.18 19.01
C PHE A 278 -1.14 7.37 19.59
N ILE A 279 -2.03 7.99 18.80
CA ILE A 279 -2.80 9.13 19.27
C ILE A 279 -3.92 8.68 20.22
N GLU A 280 -4.69 7.65 19.86
CA GLU A 280 -5.81 7.18 20.68
C GLU A 280 -5.36 6.54 22.00
N PHE A 281 -4.18 5.91 22.05
CA PHE A 281 -3.70 5.23 23.25
C PHE A 281 -2.61 6.02 23.99
N SER A 282 -1.49 6.29 23.34
CA SER A 282 -0.35 6.93 24.01
C SER A 282 -0.63 8.40 24.31
N VAL A 283 -1.17 9.17 23.35
CA VAL A 283 -1.48 10.59 23.58
C VAL A 283 -2.65 10.76 24.56
N ALA A 284 -3.70 9.97 24.43
CA ALA A 284 -4.84 10.02 25.34
C ALA A 284 -4.48 9.75 26.81
N GLN A 285 -3.59 8.79 27.07
CA GLN A 285 -3.24 8.38 28.43
C GLN A 285 -2.03 9.13 29.00
N GLU A 286 -0.97 9.31 28.21
CA GLU A 286 0.33 9.79 28.70
C GLU A 286 0.54 11.29 28.43
N TYR A 287 -0.11 11.86 27.41
CA TYR A 287 0.16 13.22 26.91
C TYR A 287 -1.07 14.15 26.89
N ASN A 288 -2.14 13.81 27.61
CA ASN A 288 -3.42 14.52 27.53
C ASN A 288 -3.30 16.04 27.79
N LYS A 289 -2.45 16.44 28.74
CA LYS A 289 -2.21 17.86 29.06
C LYS A 289 -1.43 18.63 27.98
N SER A 290 -0.82 17.91 27.04
CA SER A 290 0.07 18.46 26.02
C SER A 290 -0.57 18.49 24.62
N ILE A 291 -1.86 18.16 24.47
CA ILE A 291 -2.53 18.11 23.14
C ILE A 291 -2.38 19.45 22.38
N GLY A 292 -2.60 20.59 23.04
CA GLY A 292 -2.43 21.91 22.42
C GLY A 292 -1.01 22.19 21.93
N HIS A 293 0.00 21.68 22.65
CA HIS A 293 1.41 21.74 22.25
C HIS A 293 1.68 20.84 21.05
N LEU A 294 1.21 19.59 21.07
CA LEU A 294 1.35 18.65 19.96
C LEU A 294 0.68 19.15 18.67
N LYS A 295 -0.46 19.85 18.76
CA LYS A 295 -1.07 20.55 17.61
C LYS A 295 -0.14 21.61 17.02
N THR A 296 0.59 22.34 17.86
CA THR A 296 1.57 23.34 17.43
C THR A 296 2.79 22.68 16.79
N VAL A 297 3.26 21.56 17.35
CA VAL A 297 4.34 20.75 16.78
C VAL A 297 3.94 20.20 15.40
N ALA A 298 2.74 19.65 15.25
CA ALA A 298 2.23 19.16 13.96
C ALA A 298 2.21 20.25 12.89
N ARG A 299 1.79 21.48 13.23
CA ARG A 299 1.87 22.67 12.34
C ARG A 299 3.31 22.95 11.93
N ARG A 300 4.22 23.03 12.91
CA ARG A 300 5.63 23.36 12.68
C ARG A 300 6.31 22.35 11.76
N LEU A 301 6.04 21.06 11.96
CA LEU A 301 6.64 19.97 11.18
C LEU A 301 6.14 19.93 9.73
N CYS A 302 4.88 20.31 9.50
CA CYS A 302 4.27 20.28 8.16
C CYS A 302 4.32 21.63 7.43
N THR A 303 4.76 22.70 8.09
CA THR A 303 4.97 23.98 7.43
C THR A 303 6.12 23.82 6.44
N PRO A 304 5.97 24.17 5.15
CA PRO A 304 7.06 24.14 4.21
C PRO A 304 8.16 25.13 4.66
N GLN A 305 9.16 24.66 5.41
CA GLN A 305 10.47 25.27 5.24
C GLN A 305 10.83 24.93 3.81
N ILE A 306 10.86 25.94 2.94
CA ILE A 306 11.37 25.79 1.57
C ILE A 306 12.56 24.84 1.66
N LEU A 307 12.47 23.68 1.00
CA LEU A 307 13.39 22.54 1.07
C LEU A 307 14.83 22.88 0.58
N SER A 308 15.23 24.16 0.63
CA SER A 308 16.45 24.74 0.10
C SER A 308 17.65 24.75 1.05
N VAL A 309 17.56 24.20 2.27
CA VAL A 309 18.70 24.27 3.22
C VAL A 309 19.57 23.01 3.25
N ALA A 310 19.12 21.89 2.67
CA ALA A 310 19.90 20.64 2.70
C ALA A 310 21.06 20.57 1.68
N VAL A 311 21.15 21.49 0.71
CA VAL A 311 22.24 21.52 -0.30
C VAL A 311 23.38 22.47 0.11
N SER A 312 23.14 23.41 1.02
CA SER A 312 24.10 24.49 1.34
C SER A 312 25.09 24.17 2.46
N SER A 313 24.97 23.02 3.15
CA SER A 313 25.87 22.66 4.26
C SER A 313 27.06 21.78 3.88
N MET A 314 27.25 21.44 2.60
CA MET A 314 28.44 20.70 2.13
C MET A 314 29.51 21.56 1.45
N GLN A 315 29.39 22.89 1.48
CA GLN A 315 30.46 23.79 1.02
C GLN A 315 30.60 25.00 1.95
N LYS A 316 31.41 24.85 2.99
CA LYS A 316 32.30 25.91 3.49
C LYS A 316 33.38 25.29 4.36
N SER A 317 34.53 25.07 3.72
CA SER A 317 35.81 24.83 4.36
C SER A 317 36.30 26.08 5.10
N ASP A 318 36.95 25.84 6.23
CA ASP A 318 38.09 26.58 6.77
C ASP A 318 38.10 28.11 6.68
N SER A 319 37.88 28.75 7.83
CA SER A 319 38.77 29.83 8.26
C SER A 319 38.72 30.00 9.77
N LYS A 320 39.80 29.58 10.42
CA LYS A 320 40.20 30.01 11.77
C LYS A 320 40.17 31.53 11.84
N LYS A 321 39.51 32.08 12.87
CA LYS A 321 40.02 33.26 13.58
C LYS A 321 39.56 33.24 15.04
N SER A 322 40.55 33.03 15.88
CA SER A 322 40.61 33.35 17.31
C SER A 322 40.10 34.76 17.58
N LEU A 323 39.41 34.96 18.70
CA LEU A 323 39.64 36.09 19.61
C LEU A 323 39.04 35.78 21.00
N ASN A 324 39.91 35.94 22.00
CA ASN A 324 39.67 35.86 23.44
C ASN A 324 38.67 36.91 23.94
N GLY A 325 38.04 36.60 25.08
CA GLY A 325 37.40 37.59 25.95
C GLY A 325 36.89 36.97 27.26
N ASN A 326 37.75 36.95 28.28
CA ASN A 326 37.41 36.66 29.69
C ASN A 326 36.28 37.57 30.21
N HIS A 327 35.40 37.03 31.06
CA HIS A 327 35.06 37.68 32.33
C HIS A 327 34.51 36.66 33.36
N ASN A 328 35.14 36.68 34.54
CA ASN A 328 34.73 36.00 35.76
C ASN A 328 33.47 36.65 36.35
N GLY A 329 32.59 35.83 36.94
CA GLY A 329 31.52 36.26 37.83
C GLY A 329 31.07 35.09 38.69
N GLU A 330 31.23 35.24 39.99
CA GLU A 330 31.16 34.22 41.04
C GLU A 330 29.79 33.56 41.23
N GLN A 331 29.86 32.32 41.72
CA GLN A 331 28.79 31.60 42.38
C GLN A 331 28.23 32.39 43.59
N ILE A 332 26.93 32.28 43.85
CA ILE A 332 26.34 31.81 45.13
C ILE A 332 24.82 31.74 44.92
N GLY A 333 24.23 30.60 45.28
CA GLY A 333 22.78 30.48 45.42
C GLY A 333 22.26 29.05 45.26
N ASN A 334 22.58 28.17 46.20
CA ASN A 334 21.86 26.91 46.39
C ASN A 334 20.37 27.22 46.62
N GLY A 335 19.55 26.81 45.65
CA GLY A 335 18.09 26.78 45.74
C GLY A 335 17.62 25.39 45.38
N ASP A 336 17.37 24.61 46.41
CA ASP A 336 16.74 23.30 46.42
C ASP A 336 15.46 23.31 45.55
N GLN A 337 15.51 22.64 44.39
CA GLN A 337 14.32 22.31 43.60
C GLN A 337 14.46 20.87 43.08
N ASN A 338 14.16 19.92 43.96
CA ASN A 338 13.48 18.70 43.53
C ASN A 338 12.10 19.11 42.97
N SER A 339 12.06 19.53 41.70
CA SER A 339 10.82 19.70 40.96
C SER A 339 10.36 18.34 40.43
N PRO A 340 9.10 17.92 40.64
CA PRO A 340 8.55 16.69 40.06
C PRO A 340 8.36 16.74 38.53
N ASP A 341 8.67 17.85 37.87
CA ASP A 341 8.32 18.13 36.47
C ASP A 341 9.25 17.51 35.40
N SER A 342 10.42 16.96 35.77
CA SER A 342 11.36 16.44 34.76
C SER A 342 10.81 15.26 33.93
N LYS A 343 9.85 14.51 34.46
CA LYS A 343 9.18 13.42 33.72
C LYS A 343 8.15 13.90 32.69
N GLY A 344 7.56 15.09 32.88
CA GLY A 344 6.56 15.65 31.95
C GLY A 344 7.21 16.17 30.66
N ASP A 345 8.39 16.76 30.78
CA ASP A 345 9.17 17.28 29.65
C ASP A 345 9.79 16.16 28.80
N GLU A 346 10.37 15.13 29.41
CA GLU A 346 10.93 13.98 28.68
C GLU A 346 9.87 13.21 27.89
N ALA A 347 8.69 13.01 28.48
CA ALA A 347 7.60 12.29 27.83
C ALA A 347 7.03 13.08 26.63
N THR A 348 6.87 14.40 26.78
CA THR A 348 6.41 15.27 25.69
C THR A 348 7.42 15.29 24.53
N HIS A 349 8.73 15.25 24.82
CA HIS A 349 9.78 15.14 23.81
C HIS A 349 9.73 13.82 23.02
N GLU A 350 9.42 12.68 23.67
CA GLU A 350 9.23 11.39 22.99
C GLU A 350 8.10 11.47 21.94
N ALA A 351 6.99 12.14 22.28
CA ALA A 351 5.87 12.33 21.35
C ALA A 351 6.24 13.26 20.17
N GLU A 352 6.99 14.34 20.42
CA GLU A 352 7.50 15.21 19.35
C GLU A 352 8.42 14.46 18.38
N ASP A 353 9.32 13.65 18.90
CA ASP A 353 10.27 12.87 18.10
C ASP A 353 9.54 11.87 17.20
N LYS A 354 8.53 11.18 17.74
CA LYS A 354 7.69 10.23 16.99
C LYS A 354 6.91 10.92 15.87
N LEU A 355 6.26 12.06 16.15
CA LEU A 355 5.57 12.85 15.14
C LEU A 355 6.54 13.39 14.07
N SER A 356 7.73 13.83 14.49
CA SER A 356 8.78 14.29 13.58
C SER A 356 9.24 13.18 12.65
N GLN A 357 9.48 11.98 13.16
CA GLN A 357 9.86 10.83 12.36
C GLN A 357 8.74 10.43 11.37
N PHE A 358 7.48 10.43 11.82
CA PHE A 358 6.32 10.15 10.97
C PHE A 358 6.20 11.14 9.81
N VAL A 359 6.24 12.45 10.10
CA VAL A 359 6.15 13.49 9.06
C VAL A 359 7.35 13.43 8.11
N ASN A 360 8.57 13.25 8.63
CA ASN A 360 9.77 13.15 7.80
C ASN A 360 9.77 11.91 6.90
N HIS A 361 9.17 10.80 7.34
CA HIS A 361 9.05 9.59 6.52
C HIS A 361 8.34 9.86 5.19
N PHE A 362 7.23 10.59 5.24
CA PHE A 362 6.46 10.95 4.04
C PHE A 362 7.09 12.12 3.28
N LEU A 363 7.38 13.24 3.94
CA LEU A 363 7.82 14.46 3.25
C LEU A 363 9.22 14.36 2.65
N ARG A 364 10.08 13.47 3.15
CA ARG A 364 11.42 13.23 2.60
C ARG A 364 11.50 11.98 1.74
N HIS A 365 10.37 11.33 1.45
CA HIS A 365 10.35 10.17 0.58
C HIS A 365 10.89 10.54 -0.81
N PRO A 366 11.76 9.73 -1.44
CA PRO A 366 12.38 10.08 -2.73
C PRO A 366 11.35 10.48 -3.80
N SER A 367 10.27 9.73 -3.94
CA SER A 367 9.19 10.05 -4.90
C SER A 367 8.47 11.35 -4.60
N VAL A 368 8.37 11.75 -3.33
CA VAL A 368 7.77 13.04 -2.93
C VAL A 368 8.72 14.19 -3.27
N VAL A 369 9.99 14.05 -2.93
CA VAL A 369 11.02 15.08 -3.22
C VAL A 369 11.18 15.30 -4.73
N GLN A 370 11.00 14.24 -5.54
CA GLN A 370 11.01 14.30 -7.01
C GLN A 370 9.68 14.80 -7.61
N SER A 371 8.59 14.78 -6.84
CA SER A 371 7.29 15.27 -7.30
C SER A 371 7.26 16.79 -7.40
N PRO A 372 6.32 17.38 -8.15
CA PRO A 372 6.18 18.83 -8.25
C PRO A 372 5.99 19.54 -6.90
N THR A 373 6.48 20.78 -6.78
CA THR A 373 6.44 21.57 -5.53
C THR A 373 5.03 21.79 -5.00
N TRP A 374 4.04 21.92 -5.88
CA TRP A 374 2.63 22.05 -5.48
C TRP A 374 2.09 20.76 -4.86
N MET A 375 2.53 19.59 -5.34
CA MET A 375 2.12 18.28 -4.82
C MET A 375 2.81 18.01 -3.48
N GLN A 376 4.08 18.39 -3.33
CA GLN A 376 4.79 18.37 -2.05
C GLN A 376 4.07 19.24 -1.00
N SER A 377 3.68 20.46 -1.40
CA SER A 377 2.95 21.39 -0.54
C SER A 377 1.55 20.86 -0.19
N TRP A 378 0.86 20.22 -1.14
CA TRP A 378 -0.44 19.60 -0.91
C TRP A 378 -0.33 18.45 0.10
N LEU A 379 0.66 17.56 -0.05
CA LEU A 379 0.90 16.46 0.90
C LEU A 379 1.18 16.99 2.30
N ALA A 380 2.04 18.01 2.43
CA ALA A 380 2.34 18.63 3.71
C ALA A 380 1.09 19.23 4.38
N GLN A 381 0.23 19.90 3.61
CA GLN A 381 -1.04 20.42 4.12
C GLN A 381 -1.99 19.30 4.57
N GLN A 382 -2.11 18.21 3.81
CA GLN A 382 -2.98 17.09 4.20
C GLN A 382 -2.46 16.34 5.43
N LEU A 383 -1.13 16.14 5.55
CA LEU A 383 -0.51 15.58 6.77
C LEU A 383 -0.78 16.48 7.98
N GLN A 384 -0.65 17.79 7.82
CA GLN A 384 -0.96 18.74 8.90
C GLN A 384 -2.41 18.62 9.35
N ARG A 385 -3.35 18.60 8.39
CA ARG A 385 -4.79 18.48 8.67
C ARG A 385 -5.10 17.16 9.38
N CYS A 386 -4.56 16.05 8.88
CA CYS A 386 -4.74 14.73 9.47
C CYS A 386 -4.28 14.66 10.93
N LEU A 387 -3.05 15.12 11.24
CA LEU A 387 -2.53 15.11 12.60
C LEU A 387 -3.33 16.03 13.54
N GLN A 388 -3.73 17.21 13.06
CA GLN A 388 -4.60 18.09 13.83
C GLN A 388 -5.97 17.47 14.07
N ALA A 389 -6.52 16.79 13.06
CA ALA A 389 -7.82 16.15 13.13
C ALA A 389 -7.83 15.01 14.15
N HIS A 390 -6.82 14.14 14.18
CA HIS A 390 -6.70 13.12 15.22
C HIS A 390 -6.65 13.73 16.62
N LEU A 391 -5.85 14.78 16.82
CA LEU A 391 -5.74 15.46 18.12
C LEU A 391 -7.03 16.18 18.54
N THR A 392 -7.76 16.76 17.60
CA THR A 392 -9.07 17.38 17.86
C THR A 392 -10.15 16.32 18.12
N HIS A 393 -10.14 15.21 17.38
CA HIS A 393 -11.08 14.11 17.61
C HIS A 393 -10.90 13.50 19.02
N LEU A 394 -9.66 13.40 19.48
CA LEU A 394 -9.36 12.98 20.85
C LEU A 394 -9.98 13.92 21.89
N GLU A 395 -9.87 15.25 21.71
CA GLU A 395 -10.53 16.23 22.58
C GLU A 395 -12.06 16.09 22.51
N ASP A 396 -12.63 15.90 21.31
CA ASP A 396 -14.07 15.69 21.10
C ASP A 396 -14.59 14.46 21.86
N CYS A 397 -13.84 13.35 21.86
CA CYS A 397 -14.16 12.14 22.62
C CYS A 397 -14.09 12.39 24.14
N GLN A 398 -13.09 13.14 24.61
CA GLN A 398 -12.96 13.48 26.03
C GLN A 398 -14.10 14.38 26.52
N GLU A 399 -14.51 15.35 25.71
CA GLU A 399 -15.66 16.20 26.00
C GLU A 399 -16.96 15.39 26.03
N PHE A 400 -17.13 14.46 25.08
CA PHE A 400 -18.28 13.56 25.01
C PHE A 400 -18.37 12.61 26.22
N ALA A 401 -17.25 12.07 26.69
CA ALA A 401 -17.20 11.19 27.85
C ALA A 401 -17.29 11.93 29.21
N GLY A 402 -17.14 13.26 29.22
CA GLY A 402 -17.15 14.08 30.43
C GLY A 402 -18.54 14.18 31.10
N PRO A 403 -18.61 14.46 32.42
CA PRO A 403 -19.88 14.66 33.10
C PRO A 403 -20.60 15.90 32.55
N SER A 404 -21.80 15.69 31.98
CA SER A 404 -22.64 16.81 31.54
C SER A 404 -22.93 17.73 32.74
N PRO A 405 -22.63 19.04 32.66
CA PRO A 405 -22.81 19.96 33.79
C PRO A 405 -24.27 20.11 34.25
N GLN A 406 -25.24 19.58 33.49
CA GLN A 406 -26.67 19.64 33.80
C GLN A 406 -27.30 18.27 33.50
N GLY A 407 -27.83 17.62 34.53
CA GLY A 407 -28.31 16.23 34.51
C GLY A 407 -29.58 15.93 33.71
N ASN A 408 -29.79 16.58 32.57
CA ASN A 408 -30.68 16.15 31.50
C ASN A 408 -30.32 16.96 30.25
N ASP A 409 -30.44 16.32 29.10
CA ASP A 409 -29.98 16.72 27.76
C ASP A 409 -28.47 16.53 27.53
N GLN A 410 -28.15 15.46 26.79
CA GLN A 410 -26.99 15.41 25.91
C GLN A 410 -26.95 16.74 25.17
N ALA A 411 -25.99 17.60 25.49
CA ALA A 411 -25.79 18.85 24.79
C ALA A 411 -25.67 18.53 23.30
N THR A 412 -26.72 18.82 22.53
CA THR A 412 -26.71 18.70 21.08
C THR A 412 -25.56 19.58 20.61
N LYS A 413 -24.43 18.97 20.22
CA LYS A 413 -23.34 19.69 19.57
C LYS A 413 -23.98 20.51 18.43
N PRO A 414 -23.56 21.77 18.20
CA PRO A 414 -24.22 22.67 17.24
C PRO A 414 -24.05 22.26 15.77
N TRP A 415 -23.54 21.05 15.50
CA TRP A 415 -23.23 20.54 14.18
C TRP A 415 -24.28 19.51 13.75
N THR A 416 -24.68 19.59 12.49
CA THR A 416 -25.37 18.48 11.85
C THR A 416 -24.42 17.30 11.70
N TYR A 417 -24.95 16.09 11.60
CA TYR A 417 -24.14 14.91 11.26
C TYR A 417 -23.31 15.13 9.99
N PHE A 418 -23.91 15.79 8.99
CA PHE A 418 -23.24 16.11 7.73
C PHE A 418 -21.99 16.98 7.93
N ASP A 419 -22.09 18.07 8.70
CA ASP A 419 -20.96 18.97 8.96
C ASP A 419 -19.86 18.29 9.78
N TRP A 420 -20.27 17.47 10.75
CA TRP A 420 -19.32 16.71 11.56
C TRP A 420 -18.58 15.68 10.70
N VAL A 421 -19.28 14.80 9.99
CA VAL A 421 -18.64 13.70 9.24
C VAL A 421 -17.70 14.21 8.15
N HIS A 422 -17.95 15.39 7.56
CA HIS A 422 -17.10 15.99 6.52
C HIS A 422 -15.93 16.85 7.04
N SER A 423 -15.75 16.95 8.37
CA SER A 423 -14.69 17.78 8.97
C SER A 423 -13.63 16.93 9.68
N THR A 424 -13.40 17.17 10.98
CA THR A 424 -12.42 16.49 11.84
C THR A 424 -12.43 14.95 11.70
N PRO A 425 -13.57 14.24 11.83
CA PRO A 425 -13.57 12.78 11.79
C PRO A 425 -13.26 12.19 10.41
N ALA A 426 -13.62 12.85 9.30
CA ALA A 426 -13.17 12.45 7.96
C ALA A 426 -11.67 12.71 7.78
N ASP A 427 -11.18 13.86 8.26
CA ASP A 427 -9.76 14.23 8.16
C ASP A 427 -8.84 13.32 8.98
N SER A 428 -9.34 12.69 10.05
CA SER A 428 -8.59 11.71 10.84
C SER A 428 -8.55 10.30 10.23
N THR A 429 -9.30 10.00 9.15
CA THR A 429 -9.26 8.67 8.50
C THR A 429 -7.96 8.37 7.73
N THR A 430 -6.98 9.28 7.73
CA THR A 430 -5.70 9.22 6.97
C THR A 430 -5.82 9.17 5.44
N ALA A 431 -7.03 9.00 4.88
CA ALA A 431 -7.24 8.77 3.45
C ALA A 431 -6.77 9.95 2.58
N LYS A 432 -6.99 11.20 3.02
CA LYS A 432 -6.61 12.40 2.25
C LYS A 432 -5.10 12.52 2.02
N PHE A 433 -4.28 12.38 3.06
CA PHE A 433 -2.83 12.47 2.86
C PHE A 433 -2.29 11.20 2.18
N SER A 434 -2.87 10.03 2.46
CA SER A 434 -2.51 8.78 1.80
C SER A 434 -2.74 8.85 0.30
N PHE A 435 -3.81 9.51 -0.15
CA PHE A 435 -4.07 9.76 -1.56
C PHE A 435 -2.99 10.63 -2.19
N VAL A 436 -2.63 11.77 -1.58
CA VAL A 436 -1.59 12.63 -2.15
C VAL A 436 -0.22 11.92 -2.16
N PHE A 437 0.10 11.16 -1.11
CA PHE A 437 1.31 10.36 -1.07
C PHE A 437 1.32 9.28 -2.16
N TYR A 438 0.18 8.61 -2.38
CA TYR A 438 0.00 7.67 -3.47
C TYR A 438 0.23 8.30 -4.84
N LEU A 439 -0.28 9.52 -5.08
CA LEU A 439 -0.01 10.25 -6.33
C LEU A 439 1.49 10.50 -6.52
N CYS A 440 2.22 10.88 -5.45
CA CYS A 440 3.67 11.02 -5.52
C CYS A 440 4.36 9.70 -5.89
N LEU A 441 3.89 8.56 -5.37
CA LEU A 441 4.45 7.23 -5.66
C LEU A 441 4.11 6.71 -7.06
N ALA A 442 2.90 6.98 -7.56
CA ALA A 442 2.39 6.44 -8.81
C ALA A 442 2.73 7.33 -10.01
N LEU A 443 2.77 8.65 -9.83
CA LEU A 443 2.95 9.63 -10.90
C LEU A 443 4.34 10.28 -10.89
N GLY A 444 4.96 10.45 -9.72
CA GLY A 444 6.29 11.04 -9.57
C GLY A 444 6.47 12.36 -10.34
N GLU A 445 7.56 12.47 -11.12
CA GLU A 445 7.86 13.62 -11.98
C GLU A 445 6.78 13.87 -13.07
N GLY A 446 5.96 12.87 -13.39
CA GLY A 446 4.86 12.98 -14.36
C GLY A 446 3.64 13.77 -13.86
N GLY A 447 3.57 14.06 -12.55
CA GLY A 447 2.42 14.74 -11.93
C GLY A 447 2.08 16.10 -12.54
N ASP A 448 3.07 16.86 -13.00
CA ASP A 448 2.87 18.18 -13.62
C ASP A 448 2.09 18.09 -14.93
N LYS A 449 2.26 17.03 -15.72
CA LYS A 449 1.58 16.87 -17.01
C LYS A 449 0.11 16.48 -16.88
N LEU A 450 -0.31 16.03 -15.69
CA LEU A 450 -1.60 15.36 -15.47
C LEU A 450 -2.56 16.19 -14.64
N LEU A 451 -2.04 16.88 -13.61
CA LEU A 451 -2.85 17.70 -12.70
C LEU A 451 -2.41 19.17 -12.68
N GLY A 452 -1.39 19.55 -13.47
CA GLY A 452 -0.76 20.87 -13.42
C GLY A 452 -0.36 21.51 -14.75
N ASP A 453 -0.68 20.94 -15.92
CA ASP A 453 -0.16 21.41 -17.21
C ASP A 453 -0.73 22.80 -17.56
N SER A 454 0.11 23.82 -17.38
CA SER A 454 -0.20 25.22 -17.68
C SER A 454 0.02 25.63 -19.12
N ASP A 455 0.67 24.79 -19.93
CA ASP A 455 1.08 25.13 -21.30
C ASP A 455 0.03 24.74 -22.34
N LYS A 456 -0.94 23.88 -21.98
CA LYS A 456 -2.22 23.80 -22.70
C LYS A 456 -3.08 24.95 -22.19
N LYS A 457 -3.43 25.90 -23.07
CA LYS A 457 -4.36 27.01 -22.81
C LYS A 457 -5.52 26.58 -21.90
N GLY A 458 -5.38 26.84 -20.60
CA GLY A 458 -6.28 26.35 -19.55
C GLY A 458 -5.62 25.34 -18.60
N ALA A 459 -4.68 25.79 -17.75
CA ALA A 459 -4.37 25.14 -16.47
C ALA A 459 -5.67 25.04 -15.67
N SER A 460 -6.41 23.96 -15.84
CA SER A 460 -7.67 23.81 -15.14
C SER A 460 -7.34 23.40 -13.71
N TYR A 461 -7.57 24.27 -12.73
CA TYR A 461 -7.60 23.89 -11.31
C TYR A 461 -8.68 22.83 -11.04
N PHE A 462 -9.56 22.59 -12.01
CA PHE A 462 -10.73 21.74 -11.89
C PHE A 462 -10.43 20.24 -11.66
N PRO A 463 -9.55 19.54 -12.40
CA PRO A 463 -9.27 18.13 -12.13
C PRO A 463 -8.69 17.92 -10.73
N ARG A 464 -7.87 18.87 -10.25
CA ARG A 464 -7.42 18.87 -8.86
C ARG A 464 -8.56 19.07 -7.88
N TYR A 465 -9.45 20.03 -8.13
CA TYR A 465 -10.63 20.24 -7.31
C TYR A 465 -11.52 18.99 -7.24
N VAL A 466 -11.79 18.35 -8.38
CA VAL A 466 -12.54 17.10 -8.47
C VAL A 466 -11.83 15.95 -7.75
N ALA A 467 -10.49 15.87 -7.83
CA ALA A 467 -9.72 14.88 -7.07
C ALA A 467 -9.78 15.12 -5.55
N GLU A 468 -9.80 16.38 -5.10
CA GLU A 468 -10.01 16.72 -3.69
C GLU A 468 -11.44 16.40 -3.22
N ASP A 469 -12.45 16.66 -4.05
CA ASP A 469 -13.86 16.34 -3.82
C ASP A 469 -14.10 14.82 -3.72
N MET A 470 -13.58 14.07 -4.69
CA MET A 470 -13.54 12.61 -4.69
C MET A 470 -12.92 12.06 -3.39
N CYS A 471 -11.79 12.62 -2.96
CA CYS A 471 -11.11 12.18 -1.75
C CYS A 471 -11.86 12.56 -0.47
N ALA A 472 -12.63 13.66 -0.49
CA ALA A 472 -13.50 14.04 0.62
C ALA A 472 -14.63 13.02 0.83
N HIS A 473 -15.30 12.59 -0.24
CA HIS A 473 -16.32 11.53 -0.19
C HIS A 473 -15.72 10.20 0.29
N LEU A 474 -14.54 9.83 -0.22
CA LEU A 474 -13.84 8.62 0.24
C LEU A 474 -13.55 8.66 1.75
N SER A 475 -13.07 9.79 2.28
CA SER A 475 -12.81 9.96 3.71
C SER A 475 -14.07 9.89 4.57
N ALA A 476 -15.17 10.51 4.14
CA ALA A 476 -16.44 10.44 4.86
C ALA A 476 -16.98 9.00 4.91
N MET A 477 -16.93 8.30 3.77
CA MET A 477 -17.31 6.89 3.66
C MET A 477 -16.46 6.00 4.59
N CYS A 478 -15.13 6.20 4.61
CA CYS A 478 -14.23 5.48 5.50
C CYS A 478 -14.61 5.66 6.97
N ARG A 479 -14.95 6.89 7.38
CA ARG A 479 -15.35 7.18 8.76
C ARG A 479 -16.62 6.44 9.12
N GLN A 480 -17.63 6.50 8.25
CA GLN A 480 -18.92 5.82 8.44
C GLN A 480 -18.77 4.30 8.55
N GLN A 481 -17.96 3.69 7.69
CA GLN A 481 -17.71 2.24 7.71
C GLN A 481 -16.90 1.82 8.95
N ASN A 482 -15.93 2.65 9.37
CA ASN A 482 -15.20 2.42 10.61
C ASN A 482 -16.15 2.46 11.82
N ASP A 483 -16.95 3.53 11.93
CA ASP A 483 -17.96 3.73 12.98
C ASP A 483 -18.96 2.58 13.07
N TYR A 484 -19.40 2.07 11.91
CA TYR A 484 -20.27 0.91 11.83
C TYR A 484 -19.64 -0.33 12.47
N GLY A 485 -18.36 -0.58 12.16
CA GLY A 485 -17.60 -1.73 12.66
C GLY A 485 -17.25 -1.60 14.15
N SER A 486 -16.93 -0.39 14.59
CA SER A 486 -16.43 -0.09 15.93
C SER A 486 -17.50 0.24 16.97
N LEU A 487 -18.77 0.39 16.59
CA LEU A 487 -19.85 0.86 17.48
C LEU A 487 -19.83 0.27 18.91
N ALA A 488 -19.64 -1.04 19.04
CA ALA A 488 -19.63 -1.70 20.35
C ALA A 488 -18.37 -1.36 21.17
N ARG A 489 -17.21 -1.25 20.50
CA ARG A 489 -15.94 -0.85 21.12
C ARG A 489 -15.99 0.61 21.54
N ASP A 490 -16.43 1.49 20.65
CA ASP A 490 -16.47 2.93 20.91
C ASP A 490 -17.40 3.26 22.09
N ARG A 491 -18.56 2.59 22.19
CA ARG A 491 -19.43 2.69 23.38
C ARG A 491 -18.75 2.24 24.68
N ALA A 492 -17.93 1.20 24.63
CA ALA A 492 -17.22 0.68 25.79
C ALA A 492 -16.03 1.56 26.21
N GLU A 493 -15.38 2.20 25.23
CA GLU A 493 -14.24 3.10 25.45
C GLU A 493 -14.68 4.56 25.68
N GLY A 494 -15.95 4.90 25.44
CA GLY A 494 -16.48 6.26 25.56
C GLY A 494 -16.10 7.17 24.39
N ASN A 495 -15.78 6.60 23.24
CA ASN A 495 -15.41 7.34 22.03
C ASN A 495 -16.66 7.85 21.31
N LEU A 496 -16.57 9.05 20.75
CA LEU A 496 -17.61 9.64 19.90
C LEU A 496 -17.71 8.87 18.58
N ASN A 497 -18.91 8.40 18.26
CA ASN A 497 -19.22 7.62 17.06
C ASN A 497 -20.30 8.30 16.22
N SER A 498 -20.33 8.02 14.91
CA SER A 498 -21.43 8.50 14.03
C SER A 498 -22.82 8.15 14.58
N ALA A 499 -22.97 7.05 15.30
CA ALA A 499 -24.26 6.63 15.86
C ALA A 499 -24.76 7.47 17.04
N ASP A 500 -23.94 8.38 17.58
CA ASP A 500 -24.32 9.24 18.71
C ASP A 500 -25.08 10.51 18.26
N PHE A 501 -25.16 10.75 16.95
CA PHE A 501 -25.85 11.87 16.35
C PHE A 501 -27.34 11.60 16.20
N SER A 502 -28.16 12.29 17.00
CA SER A 502 -29.61 12.06 17.04
C SER A 502 -30.35 12.47 15.77
N ASP A 503 -29.80 13.38 14.98
CA ASP A 503 -30.36 13.85 13.71
C ASP A 503 -30.34 12.79 12.60
N LEU A 504 -29.50 11.75 12.73
CA LEU A 504 -29.59 10.54 11.91
C LEU A 504 -30.88 9.75 12.19
N TYR A 505 -31.41 9.79 13.43
CA TYR A 505 -32.48 8.89 13.91
C TYR A 505 -33.78 9.60 14.29
N LEU A 506 -33.88 10.92 14.06
CA LEU A 506 -35.07 11.70 14.36
C LEU A 506 -36.33 11.06 13.75
N GLY A 507 -37.20 10.53 14.61
CA GLY A 507 -38.47 9.89 14.23
C GLY A 507 -38.46 8.36 14.09
N VAL A 508 -37.37 7.66 14.43
CA VAL A 508 -37.25 6.19 14.31
C VAL A 508 -37.12 5.46 15.65
N ILE A 509 -37.01 6.18 16.77
CA ILE A 509 -36.77 5.60 18.10
C ILE A 509 -38.09 5.07 18.71
N ASP A 510 -38.23 3.74 18.74
CA ASP A 510 -39.10 3.01 19.67
C ASP A 510 -38.23 2.54 20.85
N ALA A 511 -38.81 2.46 22.06
CA ALA A 511 -38.13 2.38 23.37
C ALA A 511 -37.21 1.16 23.67
N GLU A 512 -36.62 0.48 22.69
CA GLU A 512 -35.72 -0.68 22.87
C GLU A 512 -34.31 -0.42 22.30
N ALA A 513 -33.32 -0.29 23.19
CA ALA A 513 -31.91 0.03 22.86
C ALA A 513 -31.23 -0.90 21.82
N ASP A 514 -31.64 -2.16 21.72
CA ASP A 514 -31.12 -3.14 20.74
C ASP A 514 -31.74 -2.99 19.34
N LYS A 515 -32.93 -2.38 19.23
CA LYS A 515 -33.51 -1.97 17.95
C LYS A 515 -32.82 -0.69 17.46
N ASP A 516 -32.50 0.22 18.37
CA ASP A 516 -31.81 1.48 18.07
C ASP A 516 -30.41 1.25 17.49
N ALA A 517 -29.62 0.34 18.04
CA ALA A 517 -28.27 0.05 17.51
C ALA A 517 -28.29 -0.55 16.08
N ARG A 518 -29.31 -1.37 15.77
CA ARG A 518 -29.48 -1.95 14.41
C ARG A 518 -30.01 -0.93 13.42
N ALA A 519 -30.96 -0.09 13.83
CA ALA A 519 -31.43 1.04 13.04
C ALA A 519 -30.28 2.00 12.74
N ALA A 520 -29.44 2.28 13.74
CA ALA A 520 -28.24 3.10 13.62
C ALA A 520 -27.27 2.59 12.57
N LYS A 521 -26.87 1.33 12.71
CA LYS A 521 -26.03 0.64 11.74
C LYS A 521 -26.60 0.66 10.32
N LYS A 522 -27.91 0.46 10.17
CA LYS A 522 -28.55 0.48 8.85
C LYS A 522 -28.45 1.86 8.19
N MET A 523 -28.79 2.93 8.91
CA MET A 523 -28.75 4.27 8.35
C MET A 523 -27.32 4.72 8.03
N LEU A 524 -26.34 4.36 8.86
CA LEU A 524 -24.93 4.61 8.54
C LEU A 524 -24.51 3.97 7.21
N LEU A 525 -25.00 2.75 6.93
CA LEU A 525 -24.75 2.11 5.63
C LEU A 525 -25.48 2.82 4.47
N ASP A 526 -26.70 3.30 4.71
CA ASP A 526 -27.45 4.05 3.69
C ASP A 526 -26.75 5.38 3.34
N VAL A 527 -26.20 6.10 4.33
CA VAL A 527 -25.41 7.32 4.09
C VAL A 527 -24.05 6.99 3.45
N ALA A 528 -23.38 5.93 3.89
CA ALA A 528 -22.14 5.48 3.25
C ALA A 528 -22.35 5.08 1.78
N ALA A 529 -23.49 4.49 1.44
CA ALA A 529 -23.86 4.20 0.06
C ALA A 529 -24.06 5.48 -0.77
N TYR A 530 -24.58 6.56 -0.16
CA TYR A 530 -24.66 7.87 -0.80
C TYR A 530 -23.26 8.46 -1.05
N GLU A 531 -22.36 8.42 -0.06
CA GLU A 531 -20.98 8.88 -0.23
C GLU A 531 -20.25 8.09 -1.33
N HIS A 532 -20.46 6.78 -1.40
CA HIS A 532 -19.93 5.94 -2.48
C HIS A 532 -20.49 6.36 -3.86
N ALA A 533 -21.77 6.71 -3.96
CA ALA A 533 -22.34 7.19 -5.22
C ALA A 533 -21.74 8.54 -5.65
N CYS A 534 -21.50 9.46 -4.70
CA CYS A 534 -20.81 10.72 -4.95
C CYS A 534 -19.35 10.50 -5.40
N LEU A 535 -18.64 9.58 -4.75
CA LEU A 535 -17.29 9.16 -5.12
C LEU A 535 -17.22 8.66 -6.57
N GLU A 536 -18.13 7.77 -6.98
CA GLU A 536 -18.19 7.26 -8.35
C GLU A 536 -18.49 8.37 -9.39
N ASN A 537 -19.36 9.32 -9.05
CA ASN A 537 -19.64 10.47 -9.91
C ASN A 537 -18.40 11.37 -10.07
N ALA A 538 -17.69 11.65 -8.98
CA ALA A 538 -16.45 12.43 -9.02
C ALA A 538 -15.35 11.70 -9.82
N MET A 539 -15.25 10.37 -9.68
CA MET A 539 -14.35 9.53 -10.49
C MET A 539 -14.69 9.60 -11.98
N ALA A 540 -15.97 9.54 -12.35
CA ALA A 540 -16.41 9.66 -13.73
C ALA A 540 -16.07 11.04 -14.32
N GLU A 541 -16.26 12.11 -13.55
CA GLU A 541 -15.90 13.46 -13.96
C GLU A 541 -14.38 13.64 -14.10
N LEU A 542 -13.60 13.12 -13.15
CA LEU A 542 -12.14 13.15 -13.20
C LEU A 542 -11.59 12.42 -14.43
N GLY A 543 -12.21 11.28 -14.80
CA GLY A 543 -11.86 10.49 -15.98
C GLY A 543 -12.06 11.21 -17.32
N ARG A 544 -12.73 12.37 -17.34
CA ARG A 544 -12.83 13.22 -18.55
C ARG A 544 -11.55 14.00 -18.83
N TYR A 545 -10.69 14.14 -17.82
CA TYR A 545 -9.49 14.97 -17.87
C TYR A 545 -8.19 14.16 -17.82
N LEU A 546 -8.23 12.96 -17.22
CA LEU A 546 -7.04 12.12 -17.02
C LEU A 546 -7.00 10.97 -18.04
N ASP A 547 -5.78 10.50 -18.34
CA ASP A 547 -5.62 9.30 -19.16
C ASP A 547 -6.07 8.04 -18.41
N GLN A 548 -6.38 7.00 -19.18
CA GLN A 548 -6.89 5.75 -18.63
C GLN A 548 -5.90 5.09 -17.66
N GLY A 549 -4.58 5.19 -17.91
CA GLY A 549 -3.57 4.57 -17.04
C GLY A 549 -3.54 5.22 -15.66
N VAL A 550 -3.66 6.55 -15.60
CA VAL A 550 -3.76 7.30 -14.35
C VAL A 550 -5.07 7.02 -13.62
N MET A 551 -6.19 6.97 -14.35
CA MET A 551 -7.47 6.59 -13.76
C MET A 551 -7.46 5.16 -13.20
N ASP A 552 -6.81 4.23 -13.89
CA ASP A 552 -6.67 2.85 -13.43
C ASP A 552 -5.84 2.76 -12.14
N ALA A 553 -4.81 3.59 -12.00
CA ALA A 553 -4.01 3.74 -10.79
C ALA A 553 -4.84 4.36 -9.66
N ILE A 554 -5.49 5.53 -9.85
CA ILE A 554 -6.34 6.16 -8.83
C ILE A 554 -7.40 5.17 -8.33
N ARG A 555 -8.01 4.40 -9.24
CA ARG A 555 -9.00 3.38 -8.89
C ARG A 555 -8.42 2.28 -8.00
N VAL A 556 -7.12 1.93 -8.09
CA VAL A 556 -6.49 0.96 -7.17
C VAL A 556 -6.59 1.46 -5.73
N LEU A 557 -6.24 2.72 -5.47
CA LEU A 557 -6.31 3.26 -4.11
C LEU A 557 -7.74 3.21 -3.58
N ILE A 558 -8.72 3.67 -4.38
CA ILE A 558 -10.12 3.70 -3.98
C ILE A 558 -10.62 2.29 -3.64
N GLU A 559 -10.37 1.31 -4.50
CA GLU A 559 -10.78 -0.07 -4.29
C GLU A 559 -10.07 -0.71 -3.08
N VAL A 560 -8.80 -0.38 -2.82
CA VAL A 560 -8.10 -0.81 -1.60
C VAL A 560 -8.77 -0.20 -0.36
N THR A 561 -9.09 1.09 -0.40
CA THR A 561 -9.75 1.79 0.71
C THR A 561 -11.15 1.25 0.97
N ASP A 562 -11.96 1.03 -0.07
CA ASP A 562 -13.28 0.39 0.07
C ASP A 562 -13.17 -1.04 0.61
N LEU A 563 -12.15 -1.81 0.18
CA LEU A 563 -11.91 -3.15 0.71
C LEU A 563 -11.62 -3.14 2.21
N TYR A 564 -10.91 -2.15 2.75
CA TYR A 564 -10.80 -1.99 4.20
C TYR A 564 -12.15 -1.76 4.86
N GLY A 565 -13.01 -0.94 4.26
CA GLY A 565 -14.40 -0.75 4.67
C GLY A 565 -15.18 -2.06 4.77
N GLN A 566 -15.12 -2.89 3.72
CA GLN A 566 -15.73 -4.22 3.70
C GLN A 566 -15.17 -5.13 4.80
N ILE A 567 -13.86 -5.06 5.05
CA ILE A 567 -13.23 -5.81 6.15
C ILE A 567 -13.77 -5.34 7.50
N TYR A 568 -13.86 -4.03 7.76
CA TYR A 568 -14.38 -3.48 9.02
C TYR A 568 -15.84 -3.83 9.28
N ILE A 569 -16.67 -3.87 8.23
CA ILE A 569 -18.08 -4.28 8.33
C ILE A 569 -18.21 -5.72 8.81
N VAL A 570 -17.33 -6.61 8.36
CA VAL A 570 -17.35 -8.04 8.71
C VAL A 570 -16.57 -8.33 9.99
N ARG A 571 -15.51 -7.58 10.27
CA ARG A 571 -14.58 -7.81 11.38
C ARG A 571 -13.91 -6.51 11.81
N ASP A 572 -14.12 -6.13 13.07
CA ASP A 572 -13.32 -5.07 13.69
C ASP A 572 -11.86 -5.52 13.86
N LEU A 573 -10.94 -4.79 13.23
CA LEU A 573 -9.50 -5.06 13.22
C LEU A 573 -8.80 -4.56 14.50
N ASN A 574 -9.43 -3.66 15.27
CA ASN A 574 -8.83 -3.00 16.44
C ASN A 574 -9.30 -3.63 17.78
N VAL A 575 -10.01 -4.76 17.76
CA VAL A 575 -10.46 -5.44 18.99
C VAL A 575 -9.26 -5.95 19.81
N LYS A 576 -9.08 -5.36 20.99
CA LYS A 576 -8.22 -5.85 22.08
C LYS A 576 -8.86 -7.14 22.62
N VAL A 577 -8.12 -8.25 22.62
CA VAL A 577 -8.55 -9.51 23.25
C VAL A 577 -8.03 -9.54 24.67
#